data_AF-A0A2V2ZRJ5-F1
#
_entry.id   AF-A0A2V2ZRJ5-F1
#
_cell.length_a   1.000
_cell.length_b   1.000
_cell.length_c   1.000
_cell.angle_alpha   90.00
_cell.angle_beta   90.00
_cell.angle_gamma   90.00
#
_symmetry.space_group_name_H-M   'P 1'
#
loop_
_entity.id
_entity.type
_entity.pdbx_description
1 polymer ?
#
loop_
_entity_poly.entity_id
_entity_poly.type
_entity_poly.pdbx_seq_one_letter_code
_entity_poly.pdbx_strand_id
1 'polypeptide(L)'
;MKTLSELVTLYNKNYAGYEEWKLSDFRKKTKPLEELIRNAVWGYLPDLKRDSHQNLIPKTILEKMVKRLLEPKIIEELKKCKRFDDIFTIVYEFKVPNFSSLCVYDTSLRLGAIFNLYPEVVYLHRGALDGTRLLHRQPWRKYNNYTKFYVSSKSQKKERS
;
A
#
# COMPACT_ATOMS: atom_id res chain seq x y z
N MET A 1 -11.31 3.15 -26.75
CA MET A 1 -10.38 3.23 -25.60
C MET A 1 -11.23 3.41 -24.35
N LYS A 2 -11.07 2.60 -23.30
CA LYS A 2 -11.88 2.78 -22.08
C LYS A 2 -11.48 4.08 -21.38
N THR A 3 -12.45 4.85 -20.90
CA THR A 3 -12.23 6.02 -20.06
C THR A 3 -11.72 5.59 -18.67
N LEU A 4 -11.11 6.53 -17.92
CA LEU A 4 -10.68 6.27 -16.56
C LEU A 4 -11.85 5.82 -15.66
N SER A 5 -13.03 6.43 -15.84
CA SER A 5 -14.23 6.06 -15.08
C SER A 5 -14.63 4.61 -15.33
N GLU A 6 -14.64 4.17 -16.59
CA GLU A 6 -14.97 2.78 -16.93
C GLU A 6 -13.95 1.78 -16.40
N LEU A 7 -12.67 2.16 -16.35
CA LEU A 7 -11.62 1.34 -15.74
C LEU A 7 -11.80 1.21 -14.22
N VAL A 8 -12.14 2.31 -13.54
CA VAL A 8 -12.44 2.31 -12.09
C VAL A 8 -13.69 1.47 -11.80
N THR A 9 -14.76 1.61 -12.57
CA THR A 9 -15.96 0.79 -12.42
C THR A 9 -15.66 -0.69 -12.60
N LEU A 10 -14.88 -1.05 -13.62
CA LEU A 10 -14.49 -2.44 -13.87
C LEU A 10 -13.62 -2.99 -12.73
N TYR A 11 -12.69 -2.17 -12.23
CA TYR A 11 -11.86 -2.53 -11.09
C TYR A 11 -12.70 -2.79 -9.84
N ASN A 12 -13.61 -1.86 -9.51
CA ASN A 12 -14.48 -1.99 -8.34
C ASN A 12 -15.36 -3.23 -8.43
N LYS A 13 -15.89 -3.53 -9.61
CA LYS A 13 -16.71 -4.73 -9.85
C LYS A 13 -15.94 -6.03 -9.62
N ASN A 14 -14.69 -6.10 -10.06
CA ASN A 14 -13.97 -7.37 -10.14
C ASN A 14 -12.96 -7.59 -9.00
N TYR A 15 -12.41 -6.52 -8.41
CA TYR A 15 -11.24 -6.60 -7.52
C TYR A 15 -11.42 -5.93 -6.17
N ALA A 16 -12.27 -4.90 -6.03
CA ALA A 16 -12.39 -4.16 -4.76
C ALA A 16 -12.84 -5.04 -3.58
N GLY A 17 -13.76 -5.98 -3.81
CA GLY A 17 -14.18 -6.92 -2.76
C GLY A 17 -13.06 -7.84 -2.28
N TYR A 18 -12.19 -8.27 -3.20
CA TYR A 18 -11.02 -9.08 -2.85
C TYR A 18 -9.98 -8.26 -2.06
N GLU A 19 -9.69 -7.03 -2.49
CA GLU A 19 -8.79 -6.14 -1.74
C GLU A 19 -9.30 -5.85 -0.33
N GLU A 20 -10.60 -5.56 -0.17
CA GLU A 20 -11.19 -5.36 1.15
C GLU A 20 -11.10 -6.62 2.02
N TRP A 21 -11.37 -7.79 1.43
CA TRP A 21 -11.19 -9.08 2.10
C TRP A 21 -9.75 -9.24 2.60
N LYS A 22 -8.74 -8.97 1.76
CA LYS A 22 -7.32 -9.07 2.14
C LYS A 22 -6.95 -8.21 3.33
N LEU A 23 -7.51 -7.00 3.41
CA LEU A 23 -7.20 -6.04 4.47
C LEU A 23 -8.03 -6.24 5.75
N SER A 24 -9.10 -7.04 5.67
CA SER A 24 -10.05 -7.20 6.76
C SER A 24 -9.45 -7.76 8.07
N ASP A 25 -8.50 -8.71 8.00
CA ASP A 25 -7.86 -9.29 9.20
C ASP A 25 -7.05 -8.21 9.96
N PHE A 26 -6.32 -7.37 9.21
CA PHE A 26 -5.53 -6.27 9.76
C PHE A 26 -6.41 -5.19 10.42
N ARG A 27 -7.57 -4.90 9.84
CA ARG A 27 -8.51 -3.91 10.36
C ARG A 27 -9.19 -4.39 11.66
N LYS A 28 -9.50 -5.68 11.75
CA LYS A 28 -10.18 -6.28 12.92
C LYS A 28 -9.29 -6.39 14.16
N LYS A 29 -7.96 -6.37 13.99
CA LYS A 29 -6.97 -6.41 15.09
C LYS A 29 -7.18 -7.58 16.07
N THR A 30 -7.45 -8.76 15.54
CA THR A 30 -7.70 -9.99 16.34
C THR A 30 -6.45 -10.53 17.04
N LYS A 31 -5.26 -9.99 16.71
CA LYS A 31 -3.95 -10.44 17.16
C LYS A 31 -3.15 -9.28 17.77
N PRO A 32 -2.10 -9.57 18.57
CA PRO A 32 -1.15 -8.56 19.04
C PRO A 32 -0.53 -7.77 17.88
N LEU A 33 -0.19 -6.50 18.15
CA LEU A 33 0.33 -5.58 17.13
C LEU A 33 1.58 -6.13 16.43
N GLU A 34 2.48 -6.76 17.18
CA GLU A 34 3.72 -7.35 16.69
C GLU A 34 3.45 -8.48 15.70
N GLU A 35 2.42 -9.29 15.96
CA GLU A 35 1.99 -10.35 15.07
C GLU A 35 1.32 -9.78 13.82
N LEU A 36 0.52 -8.71 13.95
CA LEU A 36 -0.06 -8.02 12.80
C LEU A 36 1.02 -7.39 11.91
N ILE A 37 2.06 -6.77 12.49
CA ILE A 37 3.21 -6.25 11.75
C ILE A 37 3.93 -7.37 11.01
N ARG A 38 4.17 -8.51 11.68
CA ARG A 38 4.75 -9.69 11.03
C ARG A 38 3.88 -10.13 9.85
N ASN A 39 2.57 -10.27 10.05
CA ASN A 39 1.64 -10.70 9.01
C ASN A 39 1.60 -9.72 7.83
N ALA A 40 1.72 -8.41 8.09
CA ALA A 40 1.76 -7.37 7.08
C ALA A 40 3.00 -7.46 6.18
N VAL A 41 4.16 -7.80 6.76
CA VAL A 41 5.41 -8.01 5.99
C VAL A 41 5.37 -9.31 5.20
N TRP A 42 4.93 -10.40 5.82
CA TRP A 42 4.87 -11.72 5.16
C TRP A 42 3.80 -11.80 4.06
N GLY A 43 2.86 -10.87 4.09
CA GLY A 43 1.73 -10.79 3.17
C GLY A 43 0.73 -11.93 3.40
N TYR A 44 0.51 -12.29 4.67
CA TYR A 44 -0.52 -13.27 5.01
C TYR A 44 -1.91 -12.69 4.74
N LEU A 45 -2.73 -13.52 4.12
CA LEU A 45 -4.14 -13.29 3.84
C LEU A 45 -4.99 -13.81 5.00
N PRO A 46 -6.29 -13.47 5.05
CA PRO A 46 -7.20 -13.99 6.08
C PRO A 46 -7.29 -15.52 6.15
N ASP A 47 -6.96 -16.23 5.06
CA ASP A 47 -6.90 -17.70 5.01
C ASP A 47 -5.52 -18.28 5.41
N LEU A 48 -4.65 -17.43 5.97
CA LEU A 48 -3.26 -17.74 6.38
C LEU A 48 -2.33 -18.13 5.23
N LYS A 49 -2.76 -18.03 3.98
CA LYS A 49 -1.86 -18.17 2.83
C LYS A 49 -1.12 -16.88 2.59
N ARG A 50 0.06 -16.99 1.96
CA ARG A 50 0.80 -15.82 1.51
C ARG A 50 0.26 -15.37 0.17
N ASP A 51 0.15 -14.06 -0.02
CA ASP A 51 -0.19 -13.49 -1.32
C ASP A 51 0.80 -14.00 -2.40
N SER A 52 0.29 -14.30 -3.58
CA SER A 52 1.02 -15.05 -4.63
C SER A 52 2.38 -14.45 -4.97
N HIS A 53 2.43 -13.12 -5.13
CA HIS A 53 3.63 -12.34 -5.44
C HIS A 53 4.61 -12.27 -4.26
N GLN A 54 4.13 -12.45 -3.03
CA GLN A 54 4.98 -12.47 -1.84
C GLN A 54 5.81 -13.76 -1.75
N ASN A 55 5.34 -14.87 -2.35
CA ASN A 55 6.10 -16.12 -2.41
C ASN A 55 7.43 -16.01 -3.17
N LEU A 56 7.57 -15.02 -4.03
CA LEU A 56 8.80 -14.76 -4.79
C LEU A 56 9.88 -14.04 -3.95
N ILE A 57 9.54 -13.57 -2.75
CA ILE A 57 10.50 -12.90 -1.86
C ILE A 57 11.19 -13.93 -0.98
N PRO A 58 12.55 -13.92 -0.90
CA PRO A 58 13.28 -14.80 -0.01
C PRO A 58 12.84 -14.58 1.45
N LYS A 59 12.59 -15.68 2.17
CA LYS A 59 12.17 -15.66 3.58
C LYS A 59 13.13 -14.84 4.45
N THR A 60 14.42 -14.93 4.18
CA THR A 60 15.48 -14.19 4.88
C THR A 60 15.31 -12.66 4.77
N ILE A 61 14.80 -12.16 3.65
CA ILE A 61 14.51 -10.72 3.46
C ILE A 61 13.30 -10.32 4.28
N LEU A 62 12.26 -11.15 4.31
CA LEU A 62 11.05 -10.90 5.10
C LEU A 62 11.36 -10.89 6.59
N GLU A 63 12.14 -11.85 7.08
CA GLU A 63 12.57 -11.91 8.47
C GLU A 63 13.39 -10.68 8.88
N LYS A 64 14.32 -10.24 8.02
CA LYS A 64 15.07 -9.00 8.24
C LYS A 64 14.16 -7.78 8.29
N MET A 65 13.17 -7.71 7.40
CA MET A 65 12.19 -6.62 7.37
C MET A 65 11.29 -6.62 8.61
N VAL A 66 10.81 -7.79 9.05
CA VAL A 66 10.05 -7.94 10.30
C VAL A 66 10.89 -7.48 11.48
N LYS A 67 12.14 -7.95 11.59
CA LYS A 67 13.03 -7.57 12.68
C LYS A 67 13.20 -6.05 12.75
N ARG A 68 13.37 -5.40 11.61
CA ARG A 68 13.49 -3.94 11.52
C ARG A 68 12.22 -3.24 11.98
N LEU A 69 11.06 -3.61 11.46
CA LEU A 69 9.79 -2.94 11.83
C LEU A 69 9.33 -3.22 13.27
N LEU A 70 9.84 -4.28 13.90
CA LEU A 70 9.60 -4.58 15.31
C LEU A 70 10.59 -3.91 16.27
N GLU A 71 11.53 -3.08 15.76
CA GLU A 71 12.36 -2.26 16.64
C GLU A 71 11.47 -1.30 17.46
N PRO A 72 11.64 -1.19 18.79
CA PRO A 72 10.73 -0.41 19.64
C PRO A 72 10.53 1.03 19.19
N LYS A 73 11.58 1.66 18.66
CA LYS A 73 11.53 3.01 18.10
C LYS A 73 10.58 3.10 16.89
N ILE A 74 10.64 2.12 15.98
CA ILE A 74 9.79 2.11 14.77
C ILE A 74 8.34 1.82 15.14
N ILE A 75 8.09 0.92 16.09
CA ILE A 75 6.72 0.68 16.60
C ILE A 75 6.12 1.97 17.16
N GLU A 76 6.91 2.74 17.91
CA GLU A 76 6.47 4.00 18.48
C GLU A 76 6.20 5.07 17.40
N GLU A 77 7.03 5.13 16.36
CA GLU A 77 6.80 6.01 15.20
C GLU A 77 5.53 5.61 14.42
N LEU A 78 5.30 4.31 14.21
CA LEU A 78 4.09 3.80 13.55
C LEU A 78 2.81 4.18 14.31
N LYS A 79 2.82 4.10 15.64
CA LYS A 79 1.68 4.51 16.49
C LYS A 79 1.36 6.00 16.40
N LYS A 80 2.35 6.84 16.07
CA LYS A 80 2.20 8.31 15.96
C LYS A 80 1.76 8.76 14.57
N CYS A 81 1.77 7.87 13.58
CA CYS A 81 1.37 8.18 12.21
C CYS A 81 -0.07 8.69 12.17
N LYS A 82 -0.31 9.73 11.37
CA LYS A 82 -1.65 10.32 11.18
C LYS A 82 -2.12 10.21 9.74
N ARG A 83 -1.21 9.89 8.82
CA ARG A 83 -1.46 9.74 7.40
C ARG A 83 -0.83 8.45 6.90
N PHE A 84 -1.41 7.90 5.84
CA PHE A 84 -0.82 6.75 5.15
C PHE A 84 0.61 7.05 4.67
N ASP A 85 0.85 8.27 4.20
CA ASP A 85 2.16 8.75 3.75
C ASP A 85 3.25 8.61 4.84
N ASP A 86 2.89 8.75 6.11
CA ASP A 86 3.83 8.60 7.24
C ASP A 86 4.28 7.13 7.33
N ILE A 87 3.33 6.20 7.31
CA ILE A 87 3.59 4.76 7.31
C ILE A 87 4.42 4.36 6.10
N PHE A 88 4.04 4.84 4.91
CA PHE A 88 4.76 4.54 3.68
C PHE A 88 6.21 5.03 3.76
N THR A 89 6.43 6.22 4.31
CA THR A 89 7.78 6.80 4.48
C THR A 89 8.61 5.95 5.44
N ILE A 90 8.07 5.55 6.58
CA ILE A 90 8.75 4.66 7.54
C ILE A 90 9.14 3.33 6.86
N VAL A 91 8.18 2.64 6.22
CA VAL A 91 8.46 1.35 5.57
C VAL A 91 9.52 1.51 4.48
N TYR A 92 9.49 2.62 3.74
CA TYR A 92 10.46 2.89 2.68
C TYR A 92 11.87 3.20 3.21
N GLU A 93 11.99 4.09 4.19
CA GLU A 93 13.29 4.51 4.74
C GLU A 93 13.98 3.37 5.48
N PHE A 94 13.21 2.55 6.18
CA PHE A 94 13.74 1.42 6.94
C PHE A 94 13.77 0.12 6.15
N LYS A 95 13.44 0.11 4.87
CA LYS A 95 13.44 -1.12 4.08
C LYS A 95 14.83 -1.75 4.02
N VAL A 96 14.85 -3.07 4.03
CA VAL A 96 16.09 -3.83 3.83
C VAL A 96 16.42 -3.94 2.33
N PRO A 97 17.70 -4.13 1.95
CA PRO A 97 18.07 -4.39 0.56
C PRO A 97 17.24 -5.53 -0.05
N ASN A 98 16.91 -5.41 -1.33
CA ASN A 98 16.05 -6.36 -2.08
C ASN A 98 14.59 -6.43 -1.63
N PHE A 99 14.13 -5.54 -0.73
CA PHE A 99 12.72 -5.31 -0.51
C PHE A 99 12.18 -4.33 -1.58
N SER A 100 11.41 -4.86 -2.53
CA SER A 100 11.02 -4.13 -3.73
C SER A 100 10.05 -2.97 -3.43
N SER A 101 9.92 -2.03 -4.37
CA SER A 101 8.96 -0.92 -4.26
C SER A 101 7.50 -1.39 -4.11
N LEU A 102 7.15 -2.51 -4.74
CA LEU A 102 5.81 -3.09 -4.60
C LEU A 102 5.61 -3.63 -3.19
N CYS A 103 6.62 -4.32 -2.65
CA CYS A 103 6.60 -4.84 -1.29
C CYS A 103 6.46 -3.72 -0.24
N VAL A 104 7.16 -2.60 -0.44
CA VAL A 104 7.01 -1.39 0.39
C VAL A 104 5.55 -0.94 0.40
N TYR A 105 4.94 -0.80 -0.78
CA TYR A 105 3.55 -0.36 -0.87
C TYR A 105 2.59 -1.37 -0.22
N ASP A 106 2.69 -2.66 -0.56
CA ASP A 106 1.80 -3.70 -0.04
C ASP A 106 1.89 -3.83 1.48
N THR A 107 3.10 -3.77 2.05
CA THR A 107 3.30 -3.78 3.50
C THR A 107 2.74 -2.51 4.13
N SER A 108 2.97 -1.34 3.52
CA SER A 108 2.40 -0.07 4.00
C SER A 108 0.88 -0.10 3.99
N LEU A 109 0.26 -0.70 2.98
CA LEU A 109 -1.20 -0.84 2.87
C LEU A 109 -1.78 -1.72 3.98
N ARG A 110 -1.13 -2.85 4.27
CA ARG A 110 -1.54 -3.74 5.39
C ARG A 110 -1.34 -3.08 6.75
N LEU A 111 -0.21 -2.39 6.96
CA LEU A 111 0.02 -1.60 8.18
C LEU A 111 -0.99 -0.46 8.31
N GLY A 112 -1.27 0.24 7.21
CA GLY A 112 -2.30 1.27 7.13
C GLY A 112 -3.67 0.75 7.57
N ALA A 113 -4.04 -0.47 7.16
CA ALA A 113 -5.28 -1.10 7.61
C ALA A 113 -5.32 -1.35 9.13
N ILE A 114 -4.18 -1.67 9.77
CA ILE A 114 -4.08 -1.74 11.24
C ILE A 114 -4.37 -0.37 11.85
N PHE A 115 -3.81 0.71 11.32
CA PHE A 115 -4.00 2.05 11.88
C PHE A 115 -5.24 2.79 11.34
N ASN A 116 -6.02 2.15 10.47
CA ASN A 116 -7.13 2.76 9.72
C ASN A 116 -6.71 4.00 8.92
N LEU A 117 -5.50 3.95 8.35
CA LEU A 117 -4.90 4.98 7.51
C LEU A 117 -4.75 4.44 6.08
N TYR A 118 -5.38 5.09 5.12
CA TYR A 118 -5.43 4.65 3.72
C TYR A 118 -4.85 5.71 2.77
N PRO A 119 -4.30 5.29 1.62
CA PRO A 119 -3.74 6.23 0.65
C PRO A 119 -4.81 7.17 0.09
N GLU A 120 -4.53 8.48 0.12
CA GLU A 120 -5.33 9.54 -0.51
C GLU A 120 -4.87 9.85 -1.95
N VAL A 121 -3.74 9.26 -2.35
CA VAL A 121 -3.08 9.51 -3.63
C VAL A 121 -2.69 8.18 -4.29
N VAL A 122 -2.47 8.21 -5.60
CA VAL A 122 -2.00 7.04 -6.34
C VAL A 122 -0.48 6.96 -6.22
N TYR A 123 0.00 5.82 -5.72
CA TYR A 123 1.42 5.51 -5.59
C TYR A 123 1.90 4.72 -6.79
N LEU A 124 2.69 5.36 -7.66
CA LEU A 124 3.23 4.69 -8.84
C LEU A 124 4.56 4.00 -8.50
N HIS A 125 4.52 2.67 -8.39
CA HIS A 125 5.71 1.83 -8.37
C HIS A 125 6.16 1.49 -9.80
N ARG A 126 7.33 0.85 -9.93
CA ARG A 126 8.01 0.63 -11.22
C ARG A 126 7.08 0.09 -12.33
N GLY A 127 6.32 -0.98 -12.06
CA GLY A 127 5.36 -1.54 -13.02
C GLY A 127 4.13 -0.66 -13.30
N ALA A 128 3.65 0.10 -12.31
CA ALA A 128 2.54 1.04 -12.51
C ALA A 128 2.98 2.26 -13.33
N LEU A 129 4.23 2.71 -13.18
CA LEU A 129 4.81 3.83 -13.92
C LEU A 129 4.84 3.57 -15.43
N ASP A 130 5.18 2.35 -15.84
CA ASP A 130 5.20 1.97 -17.25
C ASP A 130 3.78 1.97 -17.84
N GLY A 131 2.79 1.48 -17.10
CA GLY A 131 1.38 1.59 -17.47
C GLY A 131 0.89 3.04 -17.52
N THR A 132 1.31 3.90 -16.60
CA THR A 132 0.90 5.32 -16.59
C THR A 132 1.53 6.13 -17.72
N ARG A 133 2.78 5.83 -18.11
CA ARG A 133 3.42 6.43 -19.29
C ARG A 133 2.66 6.13 -20.58
N LEU A 134 2.08 4.94 -20.68
CA LEU A 134 1.23 4.55 -21.81
C LEU A 134 -0.15 5.24 -21.77
N LEU A 135 -0.66 5.57 -20.58
CA LEU A 135 -2.00 6.14 -20.39
C LEU A 135 -2.03 7.69 -20.37
N HIS A 136 -0.96 8.37 -19.93
CA HIS A 136 -0.94 9.82 -19.74
C HIS A 136 0.30 10.50 -20.36
N ARG A 137 0.08 11.54 -21.18
CA ARG A 137 1.11 12.40 -21.80
C ARG A 137 1.41 13.71 -21.02
N GLN A 138 1.20 13.74 -19.70
CA GLN A 138 1.32 14.95 -18.86
C GLN A 138 2.60 14.94 -18.00
N PRO A 139 3.14 16.11 -17.56
CA PRO A 139 4.41 16.19 -16.83
C PRO A 139 4.29 15.79 -15.35
N TRP A 140 5.34 15.15 -14.83
CA TRP A 140 5.40 14.51 -13.51
C TRP A 140 6.24 15.33 -12.52
N ARG A 141 5.80 15.40 -11.24
CA ARG A 141 6.66 15.87 -10.14
C ARG A 141 7.31 14.68 -9.43
N LYS A 142 8.64 14.67 -9.43
CA LYS A 142 9.47 13.65 -8.76
C LYS A 142 9.60 14.01 -7.28
N TYR A 143 9.29 13.08 -6.37
CA TYR A 143 9.47 13.29 -4.92
C TYR A 143 10.08 12.02 -4.32
N ASN A 144 11.38 12.09 -4.00
CA ASN A 144 12.22 10.91 -3.75
C ASN A 144 12.02 9.84 -4.85
N ASN A 145 12.46 8.59 -4.67
CA ASN A 145 12.49 7.57 -5.74
C ASN A 145 11.08 7.08 -6.21
N TYR A 146 10.01 7.87 -6.03
CA TYR A 146 8.64 7.60 -6.46
C TYR A 146 7.98 8.82 -7.13
N THR A 147 6.93 8.55 -7.89
CA THR A 147 6.09 9.59 -8.51
C THR A 147 4.71 9.51 -7.86
N LYS A 148 4.26 10.60 -7.23
CA LYS A 148 2.92 10.72 -6.65
C LYS A 148 1.98 11.36 -7.67
N PHE A 149 0.74 10.86 -7.75
CA PHE A 149 -0.33 11.53 -8.48
C PHE A 149 -1.46 11.88 -7.50
N TYR A 150 -1.72 13.19 -7.34
CA TYR A 150 -2.87 13.66 -6.59
C TYR A 150 -4.11 13.54 -7.48
N VAL A 151 -5.04 12.67 -7.09
CA VAL A 151 -6.37 12.66 -7.71
C VAL A 151 -7.07 13.92 -7.22
N SER A 152 -7.25 14.90 -8.11
CA SER A 152 -8.03 16.10 -7.78
C SER A 152 -9.48 15.68 -7.56
N SER A 153 -9.96 15.79 -6.32
CA SER A 153 -11.39 15.77 -6.00
C SER A 153 -12.04 17.07 -6.45
N LYS A 154 -12.17 17.28 -7.76
CA LYS A 154 -13.02 18.33 -8.35
C LYS A 154 -13.98 17.73 -9.36
N SER A 155 -14.87 16.86 -8.88
CA SER A 155 -16.11 16.48 -9.57
C SER A 155 -17.24 16.23 -8.57
N GLN A 156 -17.46 17.16 -7.64
CA GLN A 156 -18.74 17.30 -6.94
C GLN A 156 -19.05 18.78 -6.72
N LYS A 157 -19.76 19.38 -7.67
CA LYS A 157 -20.71 20.52 -7.56
C LYS A 157 -20.81 21.26 -8.89
N LYS A 158 -21.82 20.90 -9.68
CA LYS A 158 -22.71 21.86 -10.36
C LYS A 158 -23.86 21.11 -11.03
N GLU A 159 -24.92 20.89 -10.28
CA GLU A 159 -26.27 20.73 -10.84
C GLU A 159 -27.25 21.21 -9.77
N ARG A 160 -27.35 22.53 -9.69
CA ARG A 160 -28.51 23.28 -9.19
C ARG A 160 -28.49 24.64 -9.88
N SER A 161 -29.26 24.75 -10.95
CA SER A 161 -29.92 25.96 -11.45
C SER A 161 -31.11 25.49 -12.26
#